data_AF-A0A6P2HCB6-F1
#
_entry.id   AF-A0A6P2HCB6-F1
#
_cell.length_a   1.000
_cell.length_b   1.000
_cell.length_c   1.000
_cell.angle_alpha   90.00
_cell.angle_beta   90.00
_cell.angle_gamma   90.00
#
_symmetry.space_group_name_H-M   'P 1'
#
loop_
_entity.id
_entity.type
_entity.pdbx_description
1 polymer ?
#
loop_
_entity_poly.entity_id
_entity_poly.type
_entity_poly.pdbx_seq_one_letter_code
_entity_poly.pdbx_strand_id
1 'polypeptide(L)'
;MTTPEKLPSGFLGINAKSIHAPRTPNTDAVSRAKAKGRLHDLLRVSQSVIYDPAAAKETQHRTCWCQRALTSPGETLGVRRNVDGSGASLAGVSTCGSVWACPVCSLKVCMQRQAEVADGMKAHVGNGGYVWLMTNTFPHEAGERPLADMLALQAKAMQKFQNCRTYKRILGKGVRAGSIKALEITLGSHGWHPHTHSLVFATPDAFGDVKEGDTGRMASRLIDELKRAWYEALLKVGLCEPSQLSDVLDHGLDVRGGQYAAEYVAKFGRDTKWGLSRELTMNAAKTGGGQKGAHPFQLLEWAAAGDGQAAAQFREYVTAFTGRRMLTWTPGLKAALGLDELEQSDEEAAAAQLPEEEVVGAISAADLSVLTARSMLGRFLAFVSEYCYDPATAQADIDDFMAFAREHERRASGAISAPYWSARTRKFYDPEAEAK
;
A
#
# COMPACT_ATOMS: atom_id res chain seq x y z
N MET A 1 21.28 -12.45 42.89
CA MET A 1 20.01 -11.85 42.45
C MET A 1 19.99 -11.89 40.94
N THR A 2 19.42 -12.95 40.39
CA THR A 2 19.28 -13.20 38.96
C THR A 2 18.18 -12.32 38.40
N THR A 3 18.51 -11.49 37.41
CA THR A 3 17.56 -10.74 36.60
C THR A 3 16.62 -11.71 35.86
N PRO A 4 15.30 -11.53 35.90
CA PRO A 4 14.37 -12.44 35.25
C PRO A 4 14.50 -12.32 33.72
N GLU A 5 14.63 -13.48 33.07
CA GLU A 5 14.50 -13.65 31.63
C GLU A 5 13.16 -13.09 31.17
N LYS A 6 13.20 -12.08 30.30
CA LYS A 6 12.02 -11.55 29.64
C LYS A 6 11.63 -12.54 28.55
N LEU A 7 10.64 -13.39 28.83
CA LEU A 7 10.01 -14.23 27.81
C LEU A 7 9.50 -13.34 26.65
N PRO A 8 9.63 -13.76 25.38
CA PRO A 8 9.11 -13.03 24.24
C PRO A 8 7.58 -13.20 24.15
N SER A 9 6.85 -12.57 25.07
CA SER A 9 5.39 -12.54 25.06
C SER A 9 4.89 -11.26 24.39
N GLY A 10 4.22 -11.41 23.24
CA GLY A 10 3.43 -10.35 22.61
C GLY A 10 3.63 -10.16 21.12
N PHE A 11 3.94 -11.22 20.35
CA PHE A 11 4.36 -11.06 18.95
C PHE A 11 3.25 -10.76 17.93
N LEU A 12 1.97 -10.88 18.25
CA LEU A 12 0.88 -10.57 17.33
C LEU A 12 -0.32 -10.04 18.13
N GLY A 13 -0.77 -8.84 17.80
CA GLY A 13 -1.98 -8.26 18.39
C GLY A 13 -3.15 -9.22 18.22
N ILE A 14 -3.74 -9.64 19.34
CA ILE A 14 -4.93 -10.47 19.39
C ILE A 14 -6.12 -9.57 19.01
N ASN A 15 -6.37 -9.37 17.72
CA ASN A 15 -7.72 -9.01 17.27
C ASN A 15 -8.53 -10.31 17.24
N ALA A 16 -8.92 -10.81 18.42
CA ALA A 16 -9.97 -11.80 18.52
C ALA A 16 -11.27 -11.11 18.04
N LYS A 17 -11.68 -11.40 16.81
CA LYS A 17 -12.84 -10.77 16.19
C LYS A 17 -14.12 -11.45 16.67
N SER A 18 -14.95 -10.68 17.34
CA SER A 18 -16.23 -11.11 17.90
C SER A 18 -17.27 -11.34 16.80
N ILE A 19 -17.93 -12.49 16.83
CA ILE A 19 -19.14 -12.80 16.02
C ILE A 19 -20.35 -11.90 16.40
N HIS A 20 -20.21 -11.05 17.41
CA HIS A 20 -21.23 -10.13 17.91
C HIS A 20 -20.87 -8.65 17.66
N ALA A 21 -20.11 -8.34 16.62
CA ALA A 21 -19.81 -6.95 16.28
C ALA A 21 -21.11 -6.16 16.05
N PRO A 22 -21.28 -4.97 16.66
CA PRO A 22 -22.47 -4.15 16.44
C PRO A 22 -22.55 -3.72 14.97
N ARG A 23 -23.74 -3.83 14.37
CA ARG A 23 -23.98 -3.45 12.96
C ARG A 23 -23.91 -1.94 12.74
N THR A 24 -24.29 -1.17 13.77
CA THR A 24 -24.19 0.28 13.77
C THR A 24 -22.71 0.68 13.86
N PRO A 25 -22.21 1.50 12.92
CA PRO A 25 -20.81 1.88 12.91
C PRO A 25 -20.50 2.81 14.07
N ASN A 26 -19.32 2.62 14.69
CA ASN A 26 -18.75 3.60 15.60
C ASN A 26 -17.98 4.69 14.84
N THR A 27 -17.55 5.74 15.54
CA THR A 27 -16.81 6.88 14.96
C THR A 27 -15.58 6.43 14.17
N ASP A 28 -14.82 5.47 14.70
CA ASP A 28 -13.62 4.97 14.05
C ASP A 28 -13.93 4.23 12.74
N ALA A 29 -15.00 3.45 12.71
CA ALA A 29 -15.47 2.73 11.52
C ALA A 29 -15.90 3.73 10.43
N VAL A 30 -16.64 4.78 10.81
CA VAL A 30 -17.02 5.87 9.90
C VAL A 30 -15.79 6.58 9.33
N SER A 31 -14.82 6.96 10.17
CA SER A 31 -13.58 7.59 9.70
C SER A 31 -12.79 6.68 8.76
N ARG A 32 -12.75 5.36 9.02
CA ARG A 32 -12.13 4.37 8.13
C ARG A 32 -12.87 4.28 6.79
N ALA A 33 -14.20 4.27 6.79
CA ALA A 33 -15.00 4.22 5.57
C ALA A 33 -14.80 5.46 4.70
N LYS A 34 -14.77 6.65 5.31
CA LYS A 34 -14.49 7.92 4.62
C LYS A 34 -13.10 7.96 3.99
N ALA A 35 -12.08 7.49 4.72
CA ALA A 35 -10.73 7.35 4.18
C ALA A 35 -10.69 6.39 2.97
N LYS A 36 -11.45 5.29 3.00
CA LYS A 36 -11.60 4.39 1.84
C LYS A 36 -12.35 5.08 0.68
N GLY A 37 -13.36 5.90 0.98
CA GLY A 37 -14.04 6.73 -0.01
C GLY A 37 -13.08 7.64 -0.78
N ARG A 38 -12.17 8.33 -0.07
CA ARG A 38 -11.13 9.21 -0.67
C ARG A 38 -10.19 8.46 -1.62
N LEU A 39 -9.97 7.14 -1.44
CA LEU A 39 -9.20 6.34 -2.41
C LEU A 39 -9.88 6.26 -3.79
N HIS A 40 -11.21 6.29 -3.85
CA HIS A 40 -11.93 6.31 -5.13
C HIS A 40 -11.82 7.68 -5.81
N ASP A 41 -11.72 8.77 -5.04
CA ASP A 41 -11.45 10.10 -5.58
C ASP A 41 -10.02 10.16 -6.15
N LEU A 42 -9.02 9.63 -5.43
CA LEU A 42 -7.65 9.52 -5.94
C LEU A 42 -7.56 8.58 -7.14
N LEU A 43 -8.35 7.50 -7.19
CA LEU A 43 -8.45 6.66 -8.37
C LEU A 43 -8.93 7.48 -9.57
N ARG A 44 -9.93 8.36 -9.40
CA ARG A 44 -10.40 9.23 -10.48
C ARG A 44 -9.31 10.17 -10.99
N VAL A 45 -8.50 10.72 -10.09
CA VAL A 45 -7.36 11.56 -10.46
C VAL A 45 -6.30 10.74 -11.20
N SER A 46 -5.95 9.56 -10.68
CA SER A 46 -4.99 8.65 -11.33
C SER A 46 -5.42 8.32 -12.75
N GLN A 47 -6.69 7.93 -12.93
CA GLN A 47 -7.28 7.66 -14.24
C GLN A 47 -7.13 8.83 -15.20
N SER A 48 -7.39 10.07 -14.76
CA SER A 48 -7.24 11.26 -15.59
C SER A 48 -5.77 11.58 -15.89
N VAL A 49 -4.88 11.42 -14.92
CA VAL A 49 -3.45 11.77 -15.04
C VAL A 49 -2.72 10.84 -16.00
N ILE A 50 -3.07 9.54 -16.02
CA ILE A 50 -2.42 8.52 -16.85
C ILE A 50 -3.15 8.25 -18.17
N TYR A 51 -4.33 8.84 -18.38
CA TYR A 51 -5.07 8.68 -19.62
C TYR A 51 -4.32 9.39 -20.76
N ASP A 52 -4.13 8.68 -21.87
CA ASP A 52 -3.50 9.21 -23.06
C ASP A 52 -4.56 9.46 -24.15
N PRO A 53 -4.93 10.71 -24.47
CA PRO A 53 -5.94 10.99 -25.48
C PRO A 53 -5.56 10.55 -26.89
N ALA A 54 -4.27 10.30 -27.18
CA ALA A 54 -3.79 9.84 -28.47
C ALA A 54 -3.79 8.30 -28.58
N ALA A 55 -3.88 7.58 -27.46
CA ALA A 55 -3.86 6.12 -27.44
C ALA A 55 -5.25 5.50 -27.63
N ALA A 56 -5.31 4.40 -28.37
CA ALA A 56 -6.53 3.60 -28.52
C ALA A 56 -7.01 3.04 -27.16
N LYS A 57 -8.29 2.67 -27.06
CA LYS A 57 -8.93 2.24 -25.81
C LYS A 57 -8.20 1.04 -25.17
N GLU A 58 -7.80 0.11 -25.99
CA GLU A 58 -7.14 -1.16 -25.66
C GLU A 58 -5.67 -0.99 -25.25
N THR A 59 -5.03 0.12 -25.63
CA THR A 59 -3.64 0.43 -25.25
C THR A 59 -3.56 1.34 -24.03
N GLN A 60 -4.69 1.87 -23.55
CA GLN A 60 -4.75 2.60 -22.28
C GLN A 60 -4.28 1.72 -21.13
N HIS A 61 -3.62 2.35 -20.15
CA HIS A 61 -3.29 1.66 -18.91
C HIS A 61 -4.58 1.14 -18.24
N ARG A 62 -4.60 -0.14 -17.85
CA ARG A 62 -5.79 -0.83 -17.28
C ARG A 62 -6.49 -0.09 -16.14
N THR A 63 -5.75 0.72 -15.37
CA THR A 63 -6.31 1.57 -14.30
C THR A 63 -7.33 2.60 -14.81
N CYS A 64 -7.21 3.09 -16.06
CA CYS A 64 -8.15 4.02 -16.71
C CYS A 64 -9.61 3.53 -16.67
N TRP A 65 -9.80 2.20 -16.62
CA TRP A 65 -11.10 1.52 -16.66
C TRP A 65 -11.52 0.89 -15.34
N CYS A 66 -10.64 0.87 -14.34
CA CYS A 66 -10.89 0.24 -13.05
C CYS A 66 -12.13 0.85 -12.36
N GLN A 67 -13.03 0.00 -11.86
CA GLN A 67 -14.28 0.40 -11.18
C GLN A 67 -15.26 1.20 -12.06
N ARG A 68 -15.08 1.21 -13.40
CA ARG A 68 -15.95 1.96 -14.34
C ARG A 68 -16.74 1.07 -15.29
N ALA A 69 -16.45 -0.23 -15.31
CA ALA A 69 -17.09 -1.20 -16.17
C ALA A 69 -17.56 -2.41 -15.36
N LEU A 70 -18.57 -3.09 -15.86
CA LEU A 70 -19.05 -4.34 -15.28
C LEU A 70 -18.15 -5.50 -15.74
N THR A 71 -18.08 -6.55 -14.94
CA THR A 71 -17.43 -7.82 -15.32
C THR A 71 -18.27 -8.60 -16.34
N SER A 72 -19.60 -8.44 -16.31
CA SER A 72 -20.53 -9.06 -17.25
C SER A 72 -21.61 -8.07 -17.71
N PRO A 73 -21.99 -8.03 -19.00
CA PRO A 73 -23.09 -7.21 -19.48
C PRO A 73 -24.45 -7.66 -18.89
N GLY A 74 -25.29 -6.70 -18.46
CA GLY A 74 -26.66 -6.97 -18.01
C GLY A 74 -26.82 -7.34 -16.53
N GLU A 75 -25.72 -7.46 -15.77
CA GLU A 75 -25.78 -7.73 -14.34
C GLU A 75 -26.07 -6.46 -13.52
N THR A 76 -26.89 -6.61 -12.47
CA THR A 76 -26.95 -5.64 -11.37
C THR A 76 -25.70 -5.79 -10.50
N LEU A 77 -25.13 -4.66 -10.08
CA LEU A 77 -23.96 -4.63 -9.23
C LEU A 77 -24.38 -4.76 -7.77
N GLY A 78 -23.91 -5.80 -7.09
CA GLY A 78 -24.15 -5.96 -5.66
C GLY A 78 -23.44 -4.86 -4.86
N VAL A 79 -24.13 -4.26 -3.91
CA VAL A 79 -23.56 -3.31 -2.95
C VAL A 79 -23.23 -4.08 -1.68
N ARG A 80 -21.93 -4.14 -1.34
CA ARG A 80 -21.43 -4.82 -0.15
C ARG A 80 -21.04 -3.83 0.93
N ARG A 81 -21.23 -4.23 2.17
CA ARG A 81 -20.86 -3.46 3.37
C ARG A 81 -20.12 -4.35 4.35
N ASN A 82 -19.06 -3.84 4.97
CA ASN A 82 -18.46 -4.50 6.13
C ASN A 82 -19.46 -4.50 7.28
N VAL A 83 -19.65 -5.62 7.98
CA VAL A 83 -20.63 -5.71 9.08
C VAL A 83 -20.43 -4.62 10.14
N ASP A 84 -19.17 -4.30 10.48
CA ASP A 84 -18.79 -3.25 11.44
C ASP A 84 -18.92 -1.80 10.90
N GLY A 85 -19.25 -1.65 9.62
CA GLY A 85 -19.36 -0.37 8.93
C GLY A 85 -18.02 0.33 8.67
N SER A 86 -16.90 -0.39 8.65
CA SER A 86 -15.57 0.15 8.33
C SER A 86 -15.29 0.31 6.83
N GLY A 87 -16.26 0.03 5.97
CA GLY A 87 -16.17 0.20 4.52
C GLY A 87 -17.34 -0.42 3.78
N ALA A 88 -17.44 -0.06 2.51
CA ALA A 88 -18.35 -0.67 1.54
C ALA A 88 -17.61 -0.87 0.21
N SER A 89 -18.12 -1.77 -0.63
CA SER A 89 -17.56 -2.05 -1.95
C SER A 89 -18.65 -2.47 -2.95
N LEU A 90 -18.33 -2.44 -4.24
CA LEU A 90 -19.21 -2.98 -5.29
C LEU A 90 -18.76 -4.39 -5.68
N ALA A 91 -19.75 -5.25 -5.96
CA ALA A 91 -19.62 -6.55 -6.60
C ALA A 91 -19.90 -6.41 -8.10
N GLY A 92 -19.18 -7.14 -8.94
CA GLY A 92 -19.42 -7.16 -10.40
C GLY A 92 -18.80 -6.00 -11.18
N VAL A 93 -17.95 -5.19 -10.55
CA VAL A 93 -17.16 -4.15 -11.21
C VAL A 93 -15.76 -4.64 -11.58
N SER A 94 -15.23 -4.16 -12.69
CA SER A 94 -13.86 -4.48 -13.12
C SER A 94 -12.83 -3.95 -12.12
N THR A 95 -11.80 -4.76 -11.85
CA THR A 95 -10.65 -4.38 -11.02
C THR A 95 -9.38 -4.54 -11.82
N CYS A 96 -8.55 -3.51 -11.84
CA CYS A 96 -7.33 -3.55 -12.65
C CYS A 96 -6.14 -4.21 -11.95
N GLY A 97 -6.21 -4.54 -10.65
CA GLY A 97 -5.09 -5.17 -9.92
C GLY A 97 -3.77 -4.38 -9.90
N SER A 98 -3.77 -3.08 -10.23
CA SER A 98 -2.52 -2.29 -10.24
C SER A 98 -2.20 -1.77 -8.86
N VAL A 99 -1.16 -2.34 -8.24
CA VAL A 99 -0.62 -1.87 -6.96
C VAL A 99 0.05 -0.51 -7.05
N TRP A 100 0.55 -0.15 -8.24
CA TRP A 100 1.32 1.06 -8.46
C TRP A 100 0.46 2.25 -8.89
N ALA A 101 -0.53 2.04 -9.76
CA ALA A 101 -1.31 3.13 -10.34
C ALA A 101 -2.70 3.30 -9.72
N CYS A 102 -3.26 2.28 -9.06
CA CYS A 102 -4.65 2.30 -8.57
C CYS A 102 -4.68 2.29 -7.04
N PRO A 103 -5.03 3.41 -6.37
CA PRO A 103 -5.10 3.48 -4.90
C PRO A 103 -6.06 2.45 -4.29
N VAL A 104 -7.16 2.15 -4.98
CA VAL A 104 -8.17 1.16 -4.54
C VAL A 104 -7.64 -0.27 -4.62
N CYS A 105 -7.09 -0.69 -5.77
CA CYS A 105 -6.53 -2.04 -5.93
C CYS A 105 -5.27 -2.23 -5.07
N SER A 106 -4.43 -1.21 -4.97
CA SER A 106 -3.22 -1.24 -4.14
C SER A 106 -3.55 -1.59 -2.69
N LEU A 107 -4.54 -0.92 -2.07
CA LEU A 107 -4.96 -1.26 -0.71
C LEU A 107 -5.37 -2.73 -0.57
N LYS A 108 -6.23 -3.23 -1.46
CA LYS A 108 -6.74 -4.61 -1.39
C LYS A 108 -5.64 -5.64 -1.57
N VAL A 109 -4.77 -5.46 -2.56
CA VAL A 109 -3.65 -6.37 -2.81
C VAL A 109 -2.68 -6.34 -1.63
N CYS A 110 -2.31 -5.16 -1.13
CA CYS A 110 -1.42 -5.05 0.03
C CYS A 110 -1.98 -5.76 1.26
N MET A 111 -3.28 -5.65 1.54
CA MET A 111 -3.92 -6.36 2.65
C MET A 111 -3.79 -7.87 2.53
N GLN A 112 -4.01 -8.44 1.34
CA GLN A 112 -3.86 -9.89 1.14
C GLN A 112 -2.40 -10.34 1.23
N ARG A 113 -1.48 -9.58 0.61
CA ARG A 113 -0.06 -9.89 0.71
C ARG A 113 0.47 -9.75 2.13
N GLN A 114 -0.05 -8.80 2.91
CA GLN A 114 0.33 -8.63 4.31
C GLN A 114 -0.02 -9.87 5.14
N ALA A 115 -1.21 -10.44 4.93
CA ALA A 115 -1.62 -11.67 5.61
C ALA A 115 -0.68 -12.85 5.24
N GLU A 116 -0.42 -13.03 3.95
CA GLU A 116 0.49 -14.08 3.46
C GLU A 116 1.92 -13.95 4.03
N VAL A 117 2.47 -12.72 4.05
CA VAL A 117 3.77 -12.44 4.64
C VAL A 117 3.77 -12.72 6.15
N ALA A 118 2.71 -12.34 6.86
CA ALA A 118 2.58 -12.58 8.30
C ALA A 118 2.54 -14.08 8.63
N ASP A 119 1.81 -14.87 7.84
CA ASP A 119 1.77 -16.33 7.99
C ASP A 119 3.14 -16.96 7.74
N GLY A 120 3.85 -16.50 6.71
CA GLY A 120 5.22 -16.94 6.44
C GLY A 120 6.18 -16.61 7.58
N MET A 121 6.11 -15.39 8.14
CA MET A 121 6.92 -15.01 9.31
C MET A 121 6.60 -15.88 10.52
N LYS A 122 5.31 -16.13 10.79
CA LYS A 122 4.87 -16.97 11.90
C LYS A 122 5.38 -18.41 11.77
N ALA A 123 5.30 -18.99 10.57
CA ALA A 123 5.82 -20.33 10.28
C ALA A 123 7.33 -20.41 10.53
N HIS A 124 8.10 -19.44 10.03
CA HIS A 124 9.56 -19.42 10.19
C HIS A 124 9.99 -19.29 11.66
N VAL A 125 9.38 -18.36 12.39
CA VAL A 125 9.66 -18.16 13.81
C VAL A 125 9.23 -19.37 14.64
N GLY A 126 8.09 -19.97 14.32
CA GLY A 126 7.63 -21.21 14.96
C GLY A 126 8.59 -22.39 14.79
N ASN A 127 9.37 -22.39 13.70
CA ASN A 127 10.41 -23.39 13.42
C ASN A 127 11.80 -23.01 14.00
N GLY A 128 11.86 -22.06 14.94
CA GLY A 128 13.11 -21.62 15.58
C GLY A 128 13.95 -20.65 14.74
N GLY A 129 13.41 -20.18 13.62
CA GLY A 129 14.05 -19.17 12.78
C GLY A 129 13.88 -17.74 13.30
N TYR A 130 14.56 -16.81 12.63
CA TYR A 130 14.44 -15.38 12.88
C TYR A 130 14.26 -14.62 11.56
N VAL A 131 13.46 -13.56 11.58
CA VAL A 131 13.23 -12.69 10.42
C VAL A 131 13.90 -11.35 10.66
N TRP A 132 14.88 -11.04 9.82
CA TRP A 132 15.61 -9.77 9.87
C TRP A 132 15.07 -8.81 8.82
N LEU A 133 14.98 -7.53 9.15
CA LEU A 133 14.69 -6.49 8.17
C LEU A 133 15.99 -5.90 7.65
N MET A 134 16.32 -6.14 6.40
CA MET A 134 17.46 -5.53 5.71
C MET A 134 16.97 -4.50 4.69
N THR A 135 17.42 -3.26 4.81
CA THR A 135 17.08 -2.18 3.87
C THR A 135 18.30 -1.80 3.06
N ASN A 136 18.14 -1.73 1.73
CA ASN A 136 19.16 -1.28 0.80
C ASN A 136 18.70 0.01 0.12
N THR A 137 19.50 1.06 0.22
CA THR A 137 19.31 2.35 -0.46
C THR A 137 20.63 2.81 -1.10
N PHE A 138 20.60 3.89 -1.87
CA PHE A 138 21.77 4.42 -2.57
C PHE A 138 21.70 5.95 -2.65
N PRO A 139 22.83 6.65 -2.80
CA PRO A 139 22.84 8.10 -3.02
C PRO A 139 22.09 8.48 -4.29
N HIS A 140 21.29 9.56 -4.24
CA HIS A 140 20.57 10.07 -5.39
C HIS A 140 20.36 11.57 -5.26
N GLU A 141 20.29 12.26 -6.39
CA GLU A 141 19.97 13.67 -6.45
C GLU A 141 18.79 13.95 -7.38
N ALA A 142 18.10 15.07 -7.13
CA ALA A 142 16.96 15.47 -7.95
C ALA A 142 17.40 15.76 -9.38
N GLY A 143 16.75 15.14 -10.37
CA GLY A 143 17.00 15.40 -11.79
C GLY A 143 18.30 14.82 -12.34
N GLU A 144 19.09 14.09 -11.54
CA GLU A 144 20.32 13.44 -12.00
C GLU A 144 20.01 12.37 -13.06
N ARG A 145 18.96 11.57 -12.84
CA ARG A 145 18.63 10.41 -13.69
C ARG A 145 17.11 10.18 -13.75
N PRO A 146 16.57 9.65 -14.87
CA PRO A 146 15.20 9.16 -14.93
C PRO A 146 14.95 8.02 -13.93
N LEU A 147 13.76 7.96 -13.33
CA LEU A 147 13.41 6.94 -12.34
C LEU A 147 13.59 5.50 -12.86
N ALA A 148 13.20 5.25 -14.12
CA ALA A 148 13.34 3.94 -14.74
C ALA A 148 14.80 3.44 -14.75
N ASP A 149 15.74 4.34 -15.04
CA ASP A 149 17.18 4.04 -15.06
C ASP A 149 17.69 3.78 -13.65
N MET A 150 17.24 4.56 -12.67
CA MET A 150 17.59 4.33 -11.26
C MET A 150 17.18 2.94 -10.79
N LEU A 151 15.95 2.52 -11.11
CA LEU A 151 15.45 1.19 -10.75
C LEU A 151 16.20 0.07 -11.49
N ALA A 152 16.58 0.30 -12.75
CA ALA A 152 17.37 -0.68 -13.52
C ALA A 152 18.78 -0.87 -12.92
N LEU A 153 19.44 0.23 -12.54
CA LEU A 153 20.74 0.19 -11.88
C LEU A 153 20.65 -0.41 -10.47
N GLN A 154 19.60 -0.08 -9.70
CA GLN A 154 19.37 -0.66 -8.37
C GLN A 154 19.18 -2.17 -8.46
N ALA A 155 18.43 -2.66 -9.45
CA ALA A 155 18.25 -4.09 -9.68
C ALA A 155 19.59 -4.78 -10.00
N LYS A 156 20.45 -4.17 -10.83
CA LYS A 156 21.80 -4.66 -11.12
C LYS A 156 22.69 -4.66 -9.88
N ALA A 157 22.64 -3.62 -9.05
CA ALA A 157 23.37 -3.56 -7.79
C ALA A 157 22.92 -4.67 -6.84
N MET A 158 21.62 -4.87 -6.66
CA MET A 158 21.07 -5.97 -5.85
C MET A 158 21.52 -7.33 -6.35
N GLN A 159 21.51 -7.55 -7.67
CA GLN A 159 22.02 -8.80 -8.26
C GLN A 159 23.51 -9.00 -7.95
N LYS A 160 24.35 -7.96 -8.08
CA LYS A 160 25.78 -8.03 -7.76
C LYS A 160 26.01 -8.30 -6.28
N PHE A 161 25.31 -7.58 -5.41
CA PHE A 161 25.38 -7.72 -3.96
C PHE A 161 25.07 -9.14 -3.51
N GLN A 162 23.94 -9.70 -3.96
CA GLN A 162 23.51 -11.04 -3.55
C GLN A 162 24.37 -12.16 -4.13
N ASN A 163 25.06 -11.91 -5.24
CA ASN A 163 25.94 -12.89 -5.87
C ASN A 163 27.40 -12.83 -5.41
N CYS A 164 27.78 -11.81 -4.63
CA CYS A 164 29.14 -11.64 -4.17
C CYS A 164 29.54 -12.69 -3.12
N ARG A 165 30.86 -12.89 -2.97
CA ARG A 165 31.42 -13.87 -2.03
C ARG A 165 31.01 -13.56 -0.58
N THR A 166 31.01 -12.29 -0.19
CA THR A 166 30.66 -11.84 1.17
C THR A 166 29.23 -12.21 1.52
N TYR A 167 28.26 -11.89 0.64
CA TYR A 167 26.86 -12.22 0.85
C TYR A 167 26.64 -13.73 0.93
N LYS A 168 27.21 -14.51 0.00
CA LYS A 168 27.07 -15.97 -0.03
C LYS A 168 27.69 -16.67 1.19
N ARG A 169 28.76 -16.10 1.74
CA ARG A 169 29.39 -16.62 2.96
C ARG A 169 28.56 -16.31 4.20
N ILE A 170 28.00 -15.11 4.31
CA ILE A 170 27.23 -14.67 5.50
C ILE A 170 25.81 -15.26 5.46
N LEU A 171 25.11 -15.13 4.34
CA LEU A 171 23.72 -15.55 4.15
C LEU A 171 23.61 -16.78 3.24
N GLY A 172 24.53 -17.72 3.44
CA GLY A 172 24.64 -18.98 2.70
C GLY A 172 23.62 -20.04 3.13
N LYS A 173 23.77 -21.24 2.54
CA LYS A 173 22.97 -22.42 2.89
C LYS A 173 23.16 -22.76 4.38
N GLY A 174 22.07 -23.06 5.07
CA GLY A 174 22.08 -23.33 6.51
C GLY A 174 21.89 -22.09 7.39
N VAL A 175 22.20 -20.90 6.88
CA VAL A 175 21.94 -19.63 7.58
C VAL A 175 20.67 -18.98 7.07
N ARG A 176 20.52 -18.79 5.76
CA ARG A 176 19.35 -18.13 5.15
C ARG A 176 18.45 -19.15 4.45
N ALA A 177 17.19 -19.23 4.86
CA ALA A 177 16.15 -20.00 4.19
C ALA A 177 15.64 -19.29 2.93
N GLY A 178 15.48 -17.97 3.00
CA GLY A 178 14.99 -17.17 1.88
C GLY A 178 14.88 -15.69 2.20
N SER A 179 14.29 -14.92 1.29
CA SER A 179 13.85 -13.57 1.60
C SER A 179 12.60 -13.17 0.84
N ILE A 180 11.84 -12.24 1.40
CA ILE A 180 10.77 -11.51 0.71
C ILE A 180 11.27 -10.09 0.49
N LYS A 181 11.25 -9.63 -0.76
CA LYS A 181 11.68 -8.29 -1.14
C LYS A 181 10.49 -7.42 -1.51
N ALA A 182 10.47 -6.20 -1.02
CA ALA A 182 9.59 -5.14 -1.45
C ALA A 182 10.43 -3.99 -2.04
N LEU A 183 10.03 -3.52 -3.22
CA LEU A 183 10.55 -2.30 -3.80
C LEU A 183 9.66 -1.14 -3.32
N GLU A 184 10.27 -0.18 -2.63
CA GLU A 184 9.59 1.01 -2.13
C GLU A 184 10.19 2.27 -2.74
N ILE A 185 9.38 3.31 -2.81
CA ILE A 185 9.71 4.56 -3.46
C ILE A 185 9.00 5.71 -2.76
N THR A 186 9.74 6.78 -2.52
CA THR A 186 9.19 8.06 -2.07
C THR A 186 9.78 9.19 -2.90
N LEU A 187 9.13 10.34 -2.89
CA LEU A 187 9.66 11.57 -3.47
C LEU A 187 10.02 12.55 -2.36
N GLY A 188 11.30 12.84 -2.21
CA GLY A 188 11.81 13.83 -1.25
C GLY A 188 12.28 15.12 -1.94
N SER A 189 12.90 16.02 -1.16
CA SER A 189 13.52 17.24 -1.68
C SER A 189 14.66 16.95 -2.67
N HIS A 190 15.32 15.80 -2.55
CA HIS A 190 16.41 15.33 -3.43
C HIS A 190 15.89 14.36 -4.51
N GLY A 191 14.62 14.48 -4.89
CA GLY A 191 14.00 13.66 -5.92
C GLY A 191 13.55 12.29 -5.42
N TRP A 192 13.46 11.33 -6.36
CA TRP A 192 13.01 9.98 -6.07
C TRP A 192 14.00 9.23 -5.17
N HIS A 193 13.49 8.54 -4.15
CA HIS A 193 14.25 7.73 -3.20
C HIS A 193 13.84 6.25 -3.28
N PRO A 194 14.33 5.49 -4.27
CA PRO A 194 14.05 4.06 -4.38
C PRO A 194 14.85 3.30 -3.34
N HIS A 195 14.20 2.38 -2.64
CA HIS A 195 14.86 1.52 -1.66
C HIS A 195 14.22 0.14 -1.66
N THR A 196 15.00 -0.86 -1.27
CA THR A 196 14.54 -2.25 -1.18
C THR A 196 14.50 -2.67 0.28
N HIS A 197 13.32 -3.06 0.75
CA HIS A 197 13.16 -3.75 2.02
C HIS A 197 13.19 -5.26 1.78
N SER A 198 14.04 -5.97 2.50
CA SER A 198 14.16 -7.42 2.46
C SER A 198 13.87 -8.00 3.84
N LEU A 199 12.80 -8.77 3.96
CA LEU A 199 12.60 -9.67 5.09
C LEU A 199 13.48 -10.89 4.84
N VAL A 200 14.57 -11.01 5.58
CA VAL A 200 15.54 -12.10 5.47
C VAL A 200 15.20 -13.18 6.48
N PHE A 201 14.72 -14.32 5.98
CA PHE A 201 14.35 -15.49 6.75
C PHE A 201 15.62 -16.31 7.00
N ALA A 202 16.17 -16.21 8.22
CA ALA A 202 17.46 -16.78 8.56
C ALA A 202 17.49 -17.35 9.99
N THR A 203 18.65 -17.85 10.41
CA THR A 203 18.88 -18.23 11.81
C THR A 203 19.01 -16.99 12.72
N PRO A 204 18.77 -17.12 14.03
CA PRO A 204 18.94 -16.02 14.99
C PRO A 204 20.37 -15.47 15.10
N ASP A 205 21.37 -16.23 14.67
CA ASP A 205 22.80 -15.88 14.70
C ASP A 205 23.34 -15.48 13.32
N ALA A 206 22.47 -15.26 12.33
CA ALA A 206 22.85 -15.01 10.93
C ALA A 206 23.82 -13.83 10.72
N PHE A 207 23.83 -12.87 11.64
CA PHE A 207 24.71 -11.71 11.62
C PHE A 207 25.77 -11.72 12.75
N GLY A 208 25.98 -12.87 13.39
CA GLY A 208 26.97 -13.05 14.47
C GLY A 208 26.57 -12.33 15.76
N ASP A 209 27.58 -11.87 16.51
CA ASP A 209 27.40 -11.13 17.75
C ASP A 209 26.87 -9.71 17.48
N VAL A 210 25.56 -9.60 17.32
CA VAL A 210 24.88 -8.34 17.06
C VAL A 210 24.71 -7.50 18.32
N LYS A 211 24.92 -6.19 18.18
CA LYS A 211 24.53 -5.18 19.16
C LYS A 211 23.46 -4.30 18.57
N GLU A 212 22.36 -4.13 19.30
CA GLU A 212 21.31 -3.18 18.93
C GLU A 212 21.67 -1.79 19.48
N GLY A 213 21.69 -0.79 18.61
CA GLY A 213 21.82 0.62 19.02
C GLY A 213 20.47 1.26 19.33
N ASP A 214 20.48 2.48 19.88
CA ASP A 214 19.27 3.20 20.34
C ASP A 214 18.19 3.42 19.28
N THR A 215 18.54 3.32 18.00
CA THR A 215 17.64 3.50 16.85
C THR A 215 17.10 2.17 16.29
N GLY A 216 17.43 1.04 16.93
CA GLY A 216 17.08 -0.31 16.50
C GLY A 216 17.97 -0.90 15.40
N ARG A 217 19.02 -0.15 15.01
CA ARG A 217 20.00 -0.59 14.03
C ARG A 217 20.91 -1.65 14.66
N MET A 218 21.08 -2.75 13.96
CA MET A 218 21.99 -3.82 14.35
C MET A 218 23.40 -3.51 13.86
N ALA A 219 24.38 -3.71 14.74
CA ALA A 219 25.80 -3.56 14.43
C ALA A 219 26.52 -4.88 14.73
N SER A 220 27.31 -5.35 13.76
CA SER A 220 28.23 -6.46 13.92
C SER A 220 29.29 -6.40 12.82
N ARG A 221 30.40 -7.12 13.01
CA ARG A 221 31.44 -7.26 11.97
C ARG A 221 30.85 -7.77 10.64
N LEU A 222 29.89 -8.70 10.68
CA LEU A 222 29.28 -9.26 9.47
C LEU A 222 28.40 -8.23 8.75
N ILE A 223 27.70 -7.37 9.49
CA ILE A 223 26.92 -6.27 8.92
C ILE A 223 27.84 -5.23 8.26
N ASP A 224 28.99 -4.91 8.87
CA ASP A 224 29.97 -3.99 8.28
C ASP A 224 30.56 -4.55 6.97
N GLU A 225 30.83 -5.87 6.93
CA GLU A 225 31.27 -6.53 5.70
C GLU A 225 30.18 -6.48 4.61
N LEU A 226 28.90 -6.61 4.96
CA LEU A 226 27.78 -6.44 4.01
C LEU A 226 27.61 -5.00 3.55
N LYS A 227 27.75 -4.01 4.43
CA LYS A 227 27.73 -2.58 4.05
C LYS A 227 28.81 -2.26 3.02
N ARG A 228 30.04 -2.75 3.23
CA ARG A 228 31.12 -2.62 2.25
C ARG A 228 30.82 -3.35 0.94
N ALA A 229 30.26 -4.56 1.00
CA ALA A 229 29.86 -5.30 -0.20
C ALA A 229 28.72 -4.60 -0.98
N TRP A 230 27.82 -3.90 -0.29
CA TRP A 230 26.77 -3.10 -0.92
C TRP A 230 27.35 -1.87 -1.62
N TYR A 231 28.23 -1.12 -0.95
CA TYR A 231 28.99 -0.03 -1.56
C TYR A 231 29.71 -0.46 -2.84
N GLU A 232 30.43 -1.58 -2.81
CA GLU A 232 31.13 -2.10 -4.00
C GLU A 232 30.16 -2.46 -5.14
N ALA A 233 28.95 -2.93 -4.81
CA ALA A 233 27.93 -3.23 -5.80
C ALA A 233 27.38 -1.96 -6.45
N LEU A 234 27.15 -0.90 -5.66
CA LEU A 234 26.72 0.43 -6.12
C LEU A 234 27.76 1.08 -7.03
N LEU A 235 29.02 1.11 -6.59
CA LEU A 235 30.14 1.68 -7.36
C LEU A 235 30.27 1.02 -8.73
N LYS A 236 30.14 -0.32 -8.79
CA LYS A 236 30.23 -1.10 -10.05
C LYS A 236 29.12 -0.83 -11.05
N VAL A 237 28.00 -0.24 -10.63
CA VAL A 237 26.88 0.08 -11.53
C VAL A 237 26.73 1.58 -11.75
N GLY A 238 27.60 2.41 -11.17
CA GLY A 238 27.53 3.87 -11.27
C GLY A 238 26.39 4.48 -10.45
N LEU A 239 26.06 3.91 -9.30
CA LEU A 239 25.08 4.47 -8.35
C LEU A 239 25.71 5.27 -7.20
N CYS A 240 27.02 5.25 -7.08
CA CYS A 240 27.76 6.09 -6.15
C CYS A 240 29.19 6.29 -6.64
N GLU A 241 29.81 7.35 -6.15
CA GLU A 241 31.21 7.70 -6.39
C GLU A 241 32.12 7.32 -5.21
N PRO A 242 33.43 7.16 -5.41
CA PRO A 242 34.37 6.85 -4.33
C PRO A 242 34.35 7.85 -3.17
N SER A 243 34.07 9.13 -3.46
CA SER A 243 33.95 10.19 -2.45
C SER A 243 32.78 9.98 -1.50
N GLN A 244 31.78 9.19 -1.88
CA GLN A 244 30.57 8.92 -1.09
C GLN A 244 30.71 7.68 -0.20
N LEU A 245 31.91 7.10 -0.07
CA LEU A 245 32.14 5.87 0.70
C LEU A 245 31.60 5.97 2.13
N SER A 246 31.90 7.06 2.85
CA SER A 246 31.45 7.21 4.24
C SER A 246 29.93 7.19 4.34
N ASP A 247 29.26 8.03 3.55
CA ASP A 247 27.80 8.15 3.55
C ASP A 247 27.11 6.83 3.18
N VAL A 248 27.66 6.08 2.21
CA VAL A 248 27.11 4.78 1.83
C VAL A 248 27.30 3.74 2.93
N LEU A 249 28.42 3.74 3.66
CA LEU A 249 28.61 2.84 4.81
C LEU A 249 27.68 3.18 5.98
N ASP A 250 27.36 4.46 6.15
CA ASP A 250 26.49 4.94 7.22
C ASP A 250 25.00 4.73 6.92
N HIS A 251 24.59 4.89 5.66
CA HIS A 251 23.18 4.98 5.27
C HIS A 251 22.73 3.99 4.20
N GLY A 252 23.63 3.42 3.40
CA GLY A 252 23.29 2.60 2.23
C GLY A 252 22.68 1.23 2.56
N LEU A 253 23.06 0.65 3.71
CA LEU A 253 22.51 -0.62 4.18
C LEU A 253 22.20 -0.56 5.67
N ASP A 254 20.98 -0.96 6.03
CA ASP A 254 20.50 -1.07 7.41
C ASP A 254 19.99 -2.49 7.71
N VAL A 255 20.25 -2.99 8.91
CA VAL A 255 19.72 -4.28 9.38
C VAL A 255 19.05 -4.07 10.72
N ARG A 256 17.85 -4.62 10.89
CA ARG A 256 17.06 -4.54 12.12
C ARG A 256 16.48 -5.90 12.52
N GLY A 257 16.17 -6.03 13.80
CA GLY A 257 15.62 -7.25 14.40
C GLY A 257 14.15 -7.51 14.05
N GLY A 258 13.64 -8.62 14.58
CA GLY A 258 12.31 -9.17 14.31
C GLY A 258 11.16 -8.26 14.72
N GLN A 259 11.32 -7.44 15.76
CA GLN A 259 10.32 -6.42 16.12
C GLN A 259 10.09 -5.42 14.98
N TYR A 260 11.17 -4.91 14.38
CA TYR A 260 11.09 -4.01 13.23
C TYR A 260 10.57 -4.69 11.98
N ALA A 261 10.90 -5.96 11.77
CA ALA A 261 10.32 -6.76 10.68
C ALA A 261 8.80 -6.90 10.84
N ALA A 262 8.31 -7.20 12.06
CA ALA A 262 6.89 -7.30 12.37
C ALA A 262 6.19 -5.94 12.23
N GLU A 263 6.78 -4.86 12.72
CA GLU A 263 6.26 -3.50 12.53
C GLU A 263 6.20 -3.09 11.07
N TYR A 264 7.22 -3.42 10.28
CA TYR A 264 7.25 -3.18 8.85
C TYR A 264 6.11 -3.90 8.16
N VAL A 265 5.92 -5.20 8.42
CA VAL A 265 4.78 -5.96 7.88
C VAL A 265 3.46 -5.40 8.36
N ALA A 266 3.37 -4.96 9.61
CA ALA A 266 2.16 -4.33 10.13
C ALA A 266 1.87 -3.00 9.42
N LYS A 267 2.88 -2.23 9.02
CA LYS A 267 2.74 -0.96 8.27
C LYS A 267 2.55 -1.17 6.76
N PHE A 268 2.92 -2.32 6.25
CA PHE A 268 2.72 -2.72 4.85
C PHE A 268 1.25 -2.57 4.44
N GLY A 269 0.96 -1.78 3.40
CA GLY A 269 -0.41 -1.44 2.99
C GLY A 269 -1.14 -0.42 3.87
N ARG A 270 -0.57 0.03 4.99
CA ARG A 270 -1.03 1.23 5.72
C ARG A 270 -0.43 2.51 5.18
N ASP A 271 0.72 2.49 4.50
CA ASP A 271 1.29 3.74 3.96
C ASP A 271 0.48 4.34 2.79
N THR A 272 -0.31 3.52 2.08
CA THR A 272 -1.39 4.00 1.20
C THR A 272 -2.51 4.72 1.96
N LYS A 273 -2.74 4.39 3.24
CA LYS A 273 -3.62 5.11 4.18
C LYS A 273 -2.95 6.38 4.73
N TRP A 274 -1.62 6.40 4.89
CA TRP A 274 -0.87 7.55 5.40
C TRP A 274 -0.66 8.68 4.38
N GLY A 275 -0.70 8.38 3.08
CA GLY A 275 -0.80 9.44 2.05
C GLY A 275 -1.98 10.38 2.29
N LEU A 276 -3.10 9.83 2.79
CA LEU A 276 -4.37 10.53 3.00
C LEU A 276 -4.46 11.34 4.32
N SER A 277 -3.57 11.09 5.30
CA SER A 277 -3.66 11.68 6.66
C SER A 277 -2.69 12.84 6.91
N ARG A 278 -1.97 13.31 5.88
CA ARG A 278 -0.90 14.32 6.04
C ARG A 278 -1.37 15.77 6.05
N GLU A 279 -2.62 16.08 5.71
CA GLU A 279 -3.15 17.45 5.88
C GLU A 279 -3.11 17.90 7.36
N LEU A 280 -3.32 17.00 8.32
CA LEU A 280 -3.32 17.34 9.76
C LEU A 280 -1.94 17.21 10.44
N THR A 281 -0.98 16.47 9.88
CA THR A 281 0.33 16.20 10.52
C THR A 281 1.51 16.96 9.91
N MET A 282 1.32 17.69 8.80
CA MET A 282 2.33 18.61 8.26
C MET A 282 2.70 19.74 9.24
N ASN A 283 1.82 20.08 10.20
CA ASN A 283 2.14 21.03 11.28
C ASN A 283 2.89 20.42 12.48
N ALA A 284 2.85 19.09 12.67
CA ALA A 284 3.47 18.41 13.81
C ALA A 284 4.82 17.75 13.49
N ALA A 285 5.16 17.53 12.21
CA ALA A 285 6.43 16.94 11.79
C ALA A 285 7.63 17.93 11.82
N LYS A 286 7.52 19.03 12.60
CA LYS A 286 8.59 20.02 12.80
C LYS A 286 9.44 19.78 14.05
N THR A 287 9.33 18.63 14.70
CA THR A 287 10.16 18.29 15.86
C THR A 287 10.82 16.92 15.70
N GLY A 288 12.07 16.92 15.22
CA GLY A 288 13.04 15.87 15.55
C GLY A 288 13.44 14.86 14.46
N GLY A 289 12.78 14.82 13.31
CA GLY A 289 13.21 13.97 12.18
C GLY A 289 12.74 14.62 10.89
N GLY A 290 13.67 14.87 9.95
CA GLY A 290 13.44 15.68 8.75
C GLY A 290 12.19 15.30 7.93
N GLN A 291 11.83 16.16 6.96
CA GLN A 291 10.67 15.95 6.10
C GLN A 291 10.68 14.53 5.48
N LYS A 292 9.81 13.64 5.96
CA LYS A 292 9.60 12.32 5.34
C LYS A 292 9.04 12.52 3.94
N GLY A 293 9.67 11.89 2.94
CA GLY A 293 9.28 11.95 1.53
C GLY A 293 7.82 11.55 1.28
N ALA A 294 7.27 12.01 0.18
CA ALA A 294 5.89 11.76 -0.24
C ALA A 294 5.75 10.38 -0.90
N HIS A 295 4.71 9.64 -0.51
CA HIS A 295 4.31 8.42 -1.22
C HIS A 295 3.73 8.81 -2.61
N PRO A 296 3.90 8.01 -3.68
CA PRO A 296 3.42 8.38 -5.02
C PRO A 296 1.92 8.74 -5.11
N PHE A 297 1.05 8.14 -4.29
CA PHE A 297 -0.37 8.54 -4.25
C PHE A 297 -0.63 9.91 -3.64
N GLN A 298 0.31 10.48 -2.88
CA GLN A 298 0.22 11.88 -2.46
C GLN A 298 0.39 12.83 -3.67
N LEU A 299 1.08 12.42 -4.72
CA LEU A 299 1.17 13.19 -5.97
C LEU A 299 -0.20 13.34 -6.64
N LEU A 300 -1.12 12.38 -6.43
CA LEU A 300 -2.49 12.48 -6.93
C LEU A 300 -3.28 13.57 -6.19
N GLU A 301 -3.02 13.78 -4.90
CA GLU A 301 -3.65 14.87 -4.15
C GLU A 301 -3.17 16.23 -4.67
N TRP A 302 -1.86 16.37 -4.86
CA TRP A 302 -1.28 17.59 -5.42
C TRP A 302 -1.76 17.83 -6.86
N ALA A 303 -1.83 16.79 -7.68
CA ALA A 303 -2.38 16.89 -9.03
C ALA A 303 -3.86 17.30 -9.03
N ALA A 304 -4.65 16.78 -8.07
CA ALA A 304 -6.05 17.20 -7.90
C ALA A 304 -6.17 18.68 -7.50
N ALA A 305 -5.19 19.20 -6.75
CA ALA A 305 -5.07 20.61 -6.38
C ALA A 305 -4.49 21.50 -7.51
N GLY A 306 -4.19 20.94 -8.68
CA GLY A 306 -3.71 21.68 -9.85
C GLY A 306 -2.20 21.65 -10.08
N ASP A 307 -1.45 20.84 -9.31
CA ASP A 307 -0.01 20.68 -9.51
C ASP A 307 0.29 19.79 -10.74
N GLY A 308 0.62 20.45 -11.86
CA GLY A 308 1.00 19.79 -13.10
C GLY A 308 2.33 19.02 -13.02
N GLN A 309 3.25 19.41 -12.13
CA GLN A 309 4.50 18.71 -11.91
C GLN A 309 4.26 17.39 -11.17
N ALA A 310 3.40 17.39 -10.15
CA ALA A 310 2.99 16.17 -9.46
C ALA A 310 2.31 15.18 -10.42
N ALA A 311 1.47 15.68 -11.35
CA ALA A 311 0.88 14.85 -12.40
C ALA A 311 1.94 14.24 -13.34
N ALA A 312 2.96 15.00 -13.72
CA ALA A 312 4.06 14.51 -14.56
C ALA A 312 4.92 13.46 -13.82
N GLN A 313 5.25 13.69 -12.55
CA GLN A 313 5.98 12.74 -11.71
C GLN A 313 5.17 11.45 -11.49
N PHE A 314 3.85 11.54 -11.30
CA PHE A 314 3.01 10.35 -11.20
C PHE A 314 3.02 9.53 -12.50
N ARG A 315 2.99 10.17 -13.68
CA ARG A 315 3.16 9.47 -14.97
C ARG A 315 4.52 8.79 -15.10
N GLU A 316 5.60 9.46 -14.72
CA GLU A 316 6.95 8.87 -14.69
C GLU A 316 6.98 7.64 -13.80
N TYR A 317 6.44 7.74 -12.59
CA TYR A 317 6.34 6.65 -11.62
C TYR A 317 5.53 5.47 -12.18
N VAL A 318 4.33 5.70 -12.73
CA VAL A 318 3.52 4.62 -13.31
C VAL A 318 4.24 3.94 -14.46
N THR A 319 4.91 4.72 -15.33
CA THR A 319 5.71 4.17 -16.43
C THR A 319 6.85 3.30 -15.91
N ALA A 320 7.59 3.79 -14.92
CA ALA A 320 8.76 3.10 -14.36
C ALA A 320 8.39 1.84 -13.56
N PHE A 321 7.19 1.77 -12.97
CA PHE A 321 6.74 0.66 -12.13
C PHE A 321 5.81 -0.33 -12.82
N THR A 322 5.28 -0.02 -14.01
CA THR A 322 4.47 -0.96 -14.79
C THR A 322 5.25 -2.25 -15.06
N GLY A 323 4.63 -3.40 -14.79
CA GLY A 323 5.25 -4.72 -14.93
C GLY A 323 6.16 -5.15 -13.76
N ARG A 324 6.42 -4.28 -12.78
CA ARG A 324 7.18 -4.66 -11.57
C ARG A 324 6.26 -5.32 -10.54
N ARG A 325 6.78 -6.33 -9.85
CA ARG A 325 6.10 -6.97 -8.71
C ARG A 325 6.26 -6.13 -7.46
N MET A 326 5.20 -6.00 -6.67
CA MET A 326 5.27 -5.37 -5.34
C MET A 326 6.13 -6.18 -4.39
N LEU A 327 5.89 -7.50 -4.33
CA LEU A 327 6.66 -8.43 -3.52
C LEU A 327 7.31 -9.49 -4.40
N THR A 328 8.52 -9.89 -4.03
CA THR A 328 9.22 -11.03 -4.63
C THR A 328 9.73 -11.96 -3.55
N TRP A 329 9.23 -13.19 -3.57
CA TRP A 329 9.73 -14.28 -2.75
C TRP A 329 10.93 -14.93 -3.44
N THR A 330 11.95 -15.29 -2.68
CA THR A 330 13.02 -16.14 -3.23
C THR A 330 12.47 -17.54 -3.54
N PRO A 331 12.92 -18.18 -4.63
CA PRO A 331 12.46 -19.52 -5.00
C PRO A 331 12.57 -20.52 -3.85
N GLY A 332 11.54 -21.34 -3.66
CA GLY A 332 11.47 -22.38 -2.62
C GLY A 332 11.13 -21.89 -1.20
N LEU A 333 11.06 -20.57 -0.95
CA LEU A 333 10.73 -20.06 0.39
C LEU A 333 9.29 -20.39 0.80
N LYS A 334 8.30 -20.26 -0.10
CA LYS A 334 6.90 -20.59 0.22
C LYS A 334 6.75 -22.06 0.61
N ALA A 335 7.29 -22.97 -0.20
CA ALA A 335 7.32 -24.41 0.11
C ALA A 335 8.02 -24.71 1.45
N ALA A 336 9.16 -24.06 1.72
CA ALA A 336 9.87 -24.24 2.99
C ALA A 336 9.08 -23.77 4.22
N LEU A 337 8.12 -22.85 4.03
CA LEU A 337 7.23 -22.34 5.08
C LEU A 337 5.87 -23.04 5.11
N GLY A 338 5.64 -24.04 4.24
CA GLY A 338 4.36 -24.73 4.14
C GLY A 338 3.22 -23.86 3.60
N LEU A 339 3.55 -22.80 2.85
CA LEU A 339 2.57 -21.94 2.19
C LEU A 339 2.24 -22.48 0.79
N ASP A 340 1.02 -22.19 0.31
CA ASP A 340 0.62 -22.50 -1.05
C ASP A 340 1.53 -21.79 -2.06
N GLU A 341 2.00 -22.54 -3.07
CA GLU A 341 2.82 -21.99 -4.14
C GLU A 341 1.98 -21.26 -5.18
N LEU A 342 0.67 -21.49 -5.23
CA LEU A 342 -0.24 -20.80 -6.13
C LEU A 342 -0.24 -19.29 -5.83
N GLU A 343 0.46 -18.54 -6.69
CA GLU A 343 0.40 -17.08 -6.66
C GLU A 343 -0.94 -16.63 -7.23
N GLN A 344 -1.86 -16.23 -6.35
CA GLN A 344 -3.02 -15.45 -6.74
C GLN A 344 -2.55 -14.19 -7.47
N SER A 345 -3.08 -13.89 -8.65
CA SER A 345 -2.77 -12.66 -9.39
C SER A 345 -3.20 -11.42 -8.62
N ASP A 346 -2.63 -10.26 -8.93
CA ASP A 346 -3.04 -9.00 -8.28
C ASP A 346 -4.47 -8.58 -8.66
N GLU A 347 -4.96 -8.96 -9.84
CA GLU A 347 -6.38 -8.82 -10.20
C GLU A 347 -7.29 -9.66 -9.30
N GLU A 348 -6.98 -10.96 -9.12
CA GLU A 348 -7.76 -11.85 -8.26
C GLU A 348 -7.71 -11.39 -6.79
N ALA A 349 -6.53 -10.99 -6.31
CA ALA A 349 -6.38 -10.46 -4.95
C ALA A 349 -7.19 -9.15 -4.75
N ALA A 350 -7.30 -8.30 -5.78
CA ALA A 350 -8.11 -7.09 -5.74
C ALA A 350 -9.62 -7.35 -5.88
N ALA A 351 -10.01 -8.45 -6.53
CA ALA A 351 -11.41 -8.85 -6.72
C ALA A 351 -11.96 -9.66 -5.55
N ALA A 352 -11.10 -10.30 -4.77
CA ALA A 352 -11.48 -11.15 -3.64
C ALA A 352 -12.41 -10.41 -2.64
N GLN A 353 -13.51 -11.07 -2.28
CA GLN A 353 -14.40 -10.61 -1.22
C GLN A 353 -13.68 -10.73 0.14
N LEU A 354 -13.85 -9.72 0.98
CA LEU A 354 -13.35 -9.80 2.36
C LEU A 354 -14.35 -10.62 3.22
N PRO A 355 -13.88 -11.44 4.17
CA PRO A 355 -14.75 -12.34 4.96
C PRO A 355 -15.87 -11.66 5.76
N GLU A 356 -15.77 -10.34 5.98
CA GLU A 356 -16.68 -9.55 6.82
C GLU A 356 -17.65 -8.68 5.99
N GLU A 357 -17.73 -8.88 4.67
CA GLU A 357 -18.64 -8.17 3.78
C GLU A 357 -19.99 -8.90 3.60
N GLU A 358 -21.09 -8.19 3.81
CA GLU A 358 -22.46 -8.62 3.51
C GLU A 358 -23.04 -7.83 2.33
N VAL A 359 -23.95 -8.42 1.56
CA VAL A 359 -24.69 -7.71 0.50
C VAL A 359 -25.86 -6.97 1.14
N VAL A 360 -25.90 -5.64 0.97
CA VAL A 360 -26.95 -4.76 1.56
C VAL A 360 -27.90 -4.18 0.52
N GLY A 361 -27.60 -4.37 -0.77
CA GLY A 361 -28.45 -3.94 -1.87
C GLY A 361 -27.79 -4.14 -3.22
N ALA A 362 -28.34 -3.50 -4.25
CA ALA A 362 -27.79 -3.51 -5.60
C ALA A 362 -28.00 -2.15 -6.30
N ILE A 363 -27.15 -1.87 -7.29
CA ILE A 363 -27.30 -0.74 -8.22
C ILE A 363 -27.21 -1.22 -9.66
N SER A 364 -27.77 -0.46 -10.60
CA SER A 364 -27.69 -0.76 -12.04
C SER A 364 -26.39 -0.26 -12.68
N ALA A 365 -26.13 -0.69 -13.92
CA ALA A 365 -25.04 -0.11 -14.73
C ALA A 365 -25.23 1.40 -15.01
N ALA A 366 -26.49 1.84 -15.12
CA ALA A 366 -26.82 3.25 -15.26
C ALA A 366 -26.44 4.05 -14.00
N ASP A 367 -26.65 3.46 -12.82
CA ASP A 367 -26.27 4.06 -11.54
C ASP A 367 -24.77 4.19 -11.38
N LEU A 368 -24.01 3.14 -11.72
CA LEU A 368 -22.55 3.22 -11.74
C LEU A 368 -22.07 4.33 -12.69
N SER A 369 -22.72 4.49 -13.85
CA SER A 369 -22.40 5.56 -14.80
C SER A 369 -22.66 6.94 -14.21
N VAL A 370 -23.77 7.12 -13.48
CA VAL A 370 -24.07 8.35 -12.73
C VAL A 370 -23.01 8.64 -11.68
N LEU A 371 -22.68 7.65 -10.83
CA LEU A 371 -21.67 7.78 -9.78
C LEU A 371 -20.28 8.13 -10.34
N THR A 372 -19.91 7.50 -11.45
CA THR A 372 -18.61 7.73 -12.10
C THR A 372 -18.54 9.10 -12.77
N ALA A 373 -19.57 9.47 -13.53
CA ALA A 373 -19.62 10.75 -14.25
C ALA A 373 -19.68 11.96 -13.33
N ARG A 374 -20.11 11.75 -12.08
CA ARG A 374 -20.28 12.80 -11.06
C ARG A 374 -19.23 12.72 -9.94
N SER A 375 -18.21 11.86 -10.08
CA SER A 375 -17.18 11.63 -9.06
C SER A 375 -17.77 11.36 -7.67
N MET A 376 -18.84 10.56 -7.60
CA MET A 376 -19.58 10.27 -6.37
C MET A 376 -19.36 8.86 -5.83
N LEU A 377 -18.63 7.99 -6.54
CA LEU A 377 -18.46 6.60 -6.12
C LEU A 377 -17.86 6.47 -4.71
N GLY A 378 -16.82 7.24 -4.39
CA GLY A 378 -16.23 7.22 -3.05
C GLY A 378 -17.20 7.63 -1.95
N ARG A 379 -17.98 8.69 -2.22
CA ARG A 379 -19.01 9.21 -1.31
C ARG A 379 -20.17 8.25 -1.13
N PHE A 380 -20.61 7.61 -2.22
CA PHE A 380 -21.63 6.57 -2.18
C PHE A 380 -21.19 5.41 -1.28
N LEU A 381 -19.96 4.94 -1.41
CA LEU A 381 -19.45 3.85 -0.57
C LEU A 381 -19.30 4.27 0.90
N ALA A 382 -18.87 5.51 1.18
CA ALA A 382 -18.86 6.04 2.55
C ALA A 382 -20.28 6.09 3.14
N PHE A 383 -21.25 6.59 2.35
CA PHE A 383 -22.67 6.63 2.72
C PHE A 383 -23.22 5.22 3.02
N VAL A 384 -23.02 4.25 2.12
CA VAL A 384 -23.46 2.86 2.33
C VAL A 384 -22.86 2.30 3.63
N SER A 385 -21.57 2.54 3.85
CA SER A 385 -20.89 2.03 5.05
C SER A 385 -21.47 2.61 6.34
N GLU A 386 -21.82 3.89 6.33
CA GLU A 386 -22.28 4.60 7.52
C GLU A 386 -23.78 4.37 7.79
N TYR A 387 -24.61 4.33 6.74
CA TYR A 387 -26.06 4.43 6.87
C TYR A 387 -26.83 3.16 6.49
N CYS A 388 -26.31 2.31 5.59
CA CYS A 388 -27.02 1.11 5.12
C CYS A 388 -26.76 -0.14 5.99
N TYR A 389 -26.85 -0.01 7.33
CA TYR A 389 -26.64 -1.12 8.27
C TYR A 389 -27.90 -1.92 8.59
N ASP A 390 -29.09 -1.35 8.34
CA ASP A 390 -30.39 -2.01 8.52
C ASP A 390 -30.83 -2.69 7.21
N PRO A 391 -30.86 -4.03 7.13
CA PRO A 391 -31.29 -4.75 5.93
C PRO A 391 -32.71 -4.40 5.47
N ALA A 392 -33.59 -3.96 6.38
CA ALA A 392 -34.97 -3.63 6.05
C ALA A 392 -35.10 -2.33 5.23
N THR A 393 -34.12 -1.41 5.35
CA THR A 393 -34.17 -0.10 4.68
C THR A 393 -33.02 0.12 3.70
N ALA A 394 -31.95 -0.67 3.77
CA ALA A 394 -30.71 -0.43 3.03
C ALA A 394 -30.89 -0.20 1.53
N GLN A 395 -31.72 -0.99 0.84
CA GLN A 395 -31.98 -0.78 -0.60
C GLN A 395 -32.69 0.55 -0.86
N ALA A 396 -33.69 0.91 -0.04
CA ALA A 396 -34.39 2.19 -0.19
C ALA A 396 -33.45 3.38 0.08
N ASP A 397 -32.54 3.25 1.04
CA ASP A 397 -31.52 4.27 1.32
C ASP A 397 -30.53 4.43 0.15
N ILE A 398 -30.16 3.32 -0.52
CA ILE A 398 -29.36 3.33 -1.75
C ILE A 398 -30.12 4.04 -2.88
N ASP A 399 -31.39 3.71 -3.09
CA ASP A 399 -32.22 4.28 -4.15
C ASP A 399 -32.40 5.80 -3.97
N ASP A 400 -32.59 6.26 -2.73
CA ASP A 400 -32.68 7.68 -2.39
C ASP A 400 -31.37 8.44 -2.68
N PHE A 401 -30.21 7.84 -2.34
CA PHE A 401 -28.91 8.43 -2.68
C PHE A 401 -28.74 8.53 -4.20
N MET A 402 -29.18 7.51 -4.94
CA MET A 402 -29.10 7.52 -6.40
C MET A 402 -30.03 8.56 -7.02
N ALA A 403 -31.23 8.78 -6.48
CA ALA A 403 -32.11 9.87 -6.88
C ALA A 403 -31.42 11.24 -6.66
N PHE A 404 -30.87 11.46 -5.47
CA PHE A 404 -30.08 12.66 -5.16
C PHE A 404 -28.95 12.88 -6.17
N ALA A 405 -28.16 11.83 -6.44
CA ALA A 405 -27.04 11.89 -7.37
C ALA A 405 -27.47 12.23 -8.80
N ARG A 406 -28.66 11.80 -9.23
CA ARG A 406 -29.19 12.10 -10.58
C ARG A 406 -29.72 13.53 -10.69
N GLU A 407 -30.41 14.01 -9.67
CA GLU A 407 -31.17 15.27 -9.71
C GLU A 407 -30.34 16.51 -9.39
N HIS A 408 -29.28 16.37 -8.60
CA HIS A 408 -28.49 17.54 -8.17
C HIS A 408 -27.58 18.08 -9.28
N GLU A 409 -27.44 19.41 -9.31
CA GLU A 409 -26.64 20.12 -10.30
C GLU A 409 -25.13 19.87 -10.10
N ARG A 410 -24.39 19.79 -11.21
CA ARG A 410 -22.94 19.50 -11.19
C ARG A 410 -22.15 20.80 -11.08
N ARG A 411 -21.05 20.81 -10.31
CA ARG A 411 -19.98 21.82 -10.50
C ARG A 411 -19.23 21.53 -11.81
N ALA A 412 -18.47 22.51 -12.30
CA ALA A 412 -17.61 22.35 -13.48
C ALA A 412 -16.59 21.20 -13.36
N SER A 413 -16.20 20.83 -12.13
CA SER A 413 -15.35 19.67 -11.81
C SER A 413 -16.07 18.32 -11.89
N GLY A 414 -17.39 18.31 -12.14
CA GLY A 414 -18.25 17.13 -12.13
C GLY A 414 -18.76 16.72 -10.74
N ALA A 415 -18.16 17.24 -9.66
CA ALA A 415 -18.55 16.92 -8.29
C ALA A 415 -19.88 17.60 -7.90
N ILE A 416 -20.67 16.92 -7.07
CA ILE A 416 -21.82 17.51 -6.36
C ILE A 416 -21.31 18.12 -5.06
N SER A 417 -21.80 19.29 -4.65
CA SER A 417 -21.36 19.94 -3.41
C SER A 417 -22.44 20.13 -2.37
N ALA A 418 -23.61 19.57 -2.61
CA ALA A 418 -24.70 19.61 -1.65
C ALA A 418 -24.50 18.51 -0.59
N PRO A 419 -24.76 18.79 0.69
CA PRO A 419 -24.92 17.74 1.69
C PRO A 419 -26.12 16.87 1.32
N TYR A 420 -26.00 15.56 1.53
CA TYR A 420 -27.11 14.63 1.36
C TYR A 420 -27.91 14.54 2.67
N TRP A 421 -29.22 14.70 2.57
CA TRP A 421 -30.15 14.51 3.67
C TRP A 421 -30.99 13.28 3.41
N SER A 422 -30.80 12.22 4.21
CA SER A 422 -31.68 11.05 4.16
C SER A 422 -32.99 11.39 4.88
N ALA A 423 -34.08 11.48 4.13
CA ALA A 423 -35.40 11.74 4.70
C ALA A 423 -35.88 10.61 5.63
N ARG A 424 -35.42 9.37 5.42
CA ARG A 424 -35.82 8.19 6.19
C ARG A 424 -35.03 8.04 7.49
N THR A 425 -33.72 8.18 7.45
CA THR A 425 -32.89 8.08 8.65
C THR A 425 -32.77 9.40 9.42
N ARG A 426 -33.22 10.52 8.83
CA ARG A 426 -33.08 11.90 9.33
C ARG A 426 -31.61 12.27 9.64
N LYS A 427 -30.67 11.71 8.87
CA LYS A 427 -29.22 11.91 9.07
C LYS A 427 -28.59 12.73 7.94
N PHE A 428 -27.52 13.43 8.30
CA PHE A 428 -26.84 14.46 7.53
C PHE A 428 -25.47 13.94 7.06
N TYR A 429 -25.24 13.91 5.75
CA TYR A 429 -23.92 13.63 5.17
C TYR A 429 -23.40 14.90 4.49
N ASP A 430 -22.39 15.55 5.07
CA ASP A 430 -21.78 16.76 4.55
C ASP A 430 -20.33 16.51 4.11
N PRO A 431 -20.07 16.46 2.80
CA PRO A 431 -18.73 16.22 2.28
C PRO A 431 -17.77 17.40 2.44
N GLU A 432 -18.24 18.62 2.70
CA GLU A 432 -17.39 19.82 2.86
C GLU A 432 -17.03 20.10 4.33
N ALA A 433 -17.89 19.75 5.28
CA ALA A 433 -17.56 19.78 6.72
C ALA A 433 -16.45 18.78 7.11
N GLU A 434 -16.24 17.74 6.30
CA GLU A 434 -15.26 16.67 6.53
C GLU A 434 -13.91 16.90 5.84
N ALA A 435 -13.80 17.92 4.99
CA ALA A 435 -12.57 18.33 4.30
C ALA A 435 -11.75 19.37 5.08
N LYS A 436 -12.26 19.87 6.21
CA LYS A 436 -11.56 20.69 7.20
C LYS A 436 -11.10 19.81 8.36
#